data_AF-A0A5K0ZV92-F1
#
_entry.id   AF-A0A5K0ZV92-F1
#
_cell.length_a   1.000
_cell.length_b   1.000
_cell.length_c   1.000
_cell.angle_alpha   90.00
_cell.angle_beta   90.00
_cell.angle_gamma   90.00
#
_symmetry.space_group_name_H-M   'P 1'
#
loop_
_entity.id
_entity.type
_entity.pdbx_description
1 polymer ?
#
loop_
_entity_poly.entity_id
_entity_poly.type
_entity_poly.pdbx_seq_one_letter_code
_entity_poly.pdbx_strand_id
1 'polypeptide(L)'
;VMECSSNSRNDSLIWSDAQLEYLIHLLVQQSRLPSMKSGGNLKGKAYKAIGQKMMEKFGQEFTTEKIKNKLKSTKADYNICKQILATSGFGWDPTNKCVDVDNEVWAVYIQ
;
A
#
# COMPACT_ATOMS: atom_id res chain seq x y z
N VAL A 1 -26.01 -16.94 14.82
CA VAL A 1 -25.02 -17.83 15.45
C VAL A 1 -24.29 -18.61 14.37
N MET A 2 -23.04 -18.26 14.10
CA MET A 2 -22.03 -19.18 13.55
C MET A 2 -20.65 -18.53 13.72
N GLU A 3 -19.99 -18.86 14.83
CA GLU A 3 -18.53 -19.00 14.87
C GLU A 3 -18.19 -20.25 14.01
N CYS A 4 -17.04 -20.36 13.35
CA CYS A 4 -15.75 -20.68 13.95
C CYS A 4 -14.66 -20.57 12.87
N SER A 5 -13.46 -20.11 13.25
CA SER A 5 -12.25 -20.95 13.25
C SER A 5 -10.99 -20.09 13.39
N SER A 6 -10.46 -20.04 14.60
CA SER A 6 -9.12 -19.57 14.90
C SER A 6 -8.08 -20.56 14.37
N ASN A 7 -7.20 -20.11 13.45
CA ASN A 7 -5.97 -20.82 13.10
C ASN A 7 -4.79 -19.85 13.19
N SER A 8 -3.97 -20.02 14.23
CA SER A 8 -2.78 -19.20 14.50
C SER A 8 -1.66 -19.56 13.53
N ARG A 9 -1.31 -18.62 12.63
CA ARG A 9 0.06 -18.31 12.12
C ARG A 9 -0.05 -17.15 11.13
N ASN A 10 0.54 -16.00 11.50
CA ASN A 10 0.44 -14.67 10.89
C ASN A 10 -0.90 -13.98 11.11
N ASP A 11 -0.90 -13.19 12.17
CA ASP A 11 -1.82 -12.10 12.46
C ASP A 11 -1.77 -11.07 11.30
N SER A 12 -2.43 -11.42 10.19
CA SER A 12 -2.51 -10.63 8.97
C SER A 12 -3.39 -9.43 9.26
N LEU A 13 -2.74 -8.36 9.72
CA LEU A 13 -3.37 -7.06 9.92
C LEU A 13 -4.20 -6.71 8.69
N ILE A 14 -5.52 -6.60 8.85
CA ILE A 14 -6.42 -6.10 7.81
C ILE A 14 -6.28 -4.57 7.84
N TRP A 15 -5.66 -4.01 6.80
CA TRP A 15 -5.43 -2.57 6.70
C TRP A 15 -6.69 -1.88 6.19
N SER A 16 -7.21 -0.92 6.94
CA SER A 16 -8.27 -0.03 6.45
C SER A 16 -7.70 1.03 5.51
N ASP A 17 -8.58 1.64 4.70
CA ASP A 17 -8.20 2.72 3.79
C ASP A 17 -7.57 3.90 4.54
N ALA A 18 -8.12 4.27 5.70
CA ALA A 18 -7.58 5.34 6.54
C ALA A 18 -6.16 5.04 7.05
N GLN A 19 -5.88 3.77 7.39
CA GLN A 19 -4.54 3.33 7.81
C GLN A 19 -3.55 3.35 6.64
N LEU A 20 -3.99 2.90 5.46
CA LEU A 20 -3.16 2.90 4.25
C LEU A 20 -2.86 4.32 3.77
N GLU A 21 -3.85 5.21 3.77
CA GLU A 21 -3.70 6.61 3.40
C GLU A 21 -2.71 7.33 4.34
N TYR A 22 -2.85 7.11 5.65
CA TYR A 22 -1.91 7.66 6.62
C TYR A 22 -0.49 7.10 6.43
N LEU A 23 -0.35 5.79 6.17
CA LEU A 23 0.94 5.18 5.86
C LEU A 23 1.59 5.82 4.61
N ILE A 24 0.82 6.00 3.52
CA ILE A 24 1.31 6.64 2.28
C ILE A 24 1.76 8.07 2.58
N HIS A 25 0.98 8.83 3.35
CA HIS A 25 1.35 10.18 3.75
C HIS A 25 2.69 10.20 4.50
N LEU A 26 2.88 9.31 5.47
CA LEU A 26 4.13 9.19 6.23
C LEU A 26 5.31 8.80 5.34
N LEU A 27 5.12 7.86 4.41
CA LEU A 27 6.13 7.46 3.44
C LEU A 27 6.57 8.66 2.59
N VAL A 28 5.62 9.43 2.06
CA VAL A 28 5.89 10.64 1.27
C VAL A 28 6.66 11.66 2.11
N GLN A 29 6.21 11.95 3.33
CA GLN A 29 6.88 12.87 4.25
C GLN A 29 8.33 12.46 4.51
N GLN A 30 8.58 11.21 4.92
CA GLN A 30 9.94 10.71 5.16
C GLN A 30 10.79 10.73 3.89
N SER A 31 10.18 10.49 2.73
CA SER A 31 10.88 10.52 1.45
C SER A 31 11.38 11.93 1.09
N ARG A 32 10.73 12.98 1.56
CA ARG A 32 11.16 14.36 1.28
C ARG A 32 12.37 14.80 2.11
N LEU A 33 12.74 14.04 3.14
CA LEU A 33 13.87 14.34 4.02
C LEU A 33 15.18 13.77 3.45
N PRO A 34 16.19 14.60 3.09
CA PRO A 34 17.44 14.12 2.50
C PRO A 34 18.18 13.13 3.40
N SER A 35 18.14 13.35 4.71
CA SER A 35 18.82 12.49 5.68
C SER A 35 18.21 11.09 5.76
N MET A 36 16.95 10.92 5.33
CA MET A 36 16.16 9.69 5.45
C MET A 36 16.16 8.81 4.20
N LYS A 37 16.77 9.27 3.09
CA LYS A 37 16.92 8.52 1.84
C LYS A 37 18.35 8.05 1.59
N SER A 38 18.48 6.92 0.89
CA SER A 38 19.72 6.41 0.29
C SER A 38 19.40 5.69 -1.01
N GLY A 39 20.03 6.07 -2.12
CA GLY A 39 19.86 5.37 -3.41
C GLY A 39 18.40 5.18 -3.84
N GLY A 40 17.58 6.22 -3.69
CA GLY A 40 16.14 6.18 -4.02
C GLY A 40 15.24 5.47 -3.00
N ASN A 41 15.80 4.81 -1.98
CA ASN A 41 15.07 4.07 -0.95
C ASN A 41 15.08 4.77 0.40
N LEU A 42 14.07 4.50 1.24
CA LEU A 42 14.04 4.94 2.64
C LEU A 42 15.05 4.14 3.47
N LYS A 43 15.77 4.83 4.36
CA LYS A 43 16.68 4.21 5.34
C LYS A 43 15.90 3.54 6.47
N GLY A 44 16.53 2.61 7.19
CA GLY A 44 15.96 1.95 8.36
C GLY A 44 15.38 2.91 9.41
N LYS A 45 16.03 4.06 9.64
CA LYS A 45 15.54 5.11 10.55
C LYS A 45 14.23 5.76 10.10
N ALA A 46 13.98 5.86 8.79
CA ALA A 46 12.69 6.35 8.29
C ALA A 46 11.58 5.34 8.61
N TYR A 47 11.81 4.05 8.38
CA TYR A 47 10.83 3.02 8.72
C TYR A 47 10.53 2.95 10.22
N LYS A 48 11.54 3.15 11.08
CA LYS A 48 11.33 3.26 12.53
C LYS A 48 10.44 4.46 12.89
N ALA A 49 10.71 5.63 12.31
CA ALA A 49 9.89 6.83 12.54
C ALA A 49 8.45 6.66 12.04
N ILE A 50 8.25 5.98 10.90
CA ILE A 50 6.91 5.65 10.39
C ILE A 50 6.21 4.69 11.35
N GLY A 51 6.90 3.62 11.79
CA GLY A 51 6.37 2.66 12.75
C GLY A 51 5.90 3.31 14.03
N GLN A 52 6.71 4.19 14.61
CA GLN A 52 6.34 4.94 15.81
C GLN A 52 5.03 5.73 15.60
N LYS A 53 4.93 6.51 14.52
CA LYS A 53 3.72 7.30 14.23
C LYS A 53 2.48 6.46 13.93
N MET A 54 2.66 5.29 13.32
CA MET A 54 1.55 4.35 13.10
C MET A 54 1.08 3.77 14.43
N MET A 55 2.01 3.37 15.30
CA MET A 55 1.69 2.83 16.61
C MET A 55 0.99 3.84 17.51
N GLU A 56 1.48 5.09 17.52
CA GLU A 56 0.86 6.20 18.25
C GLU A 56 -0.59 6.47 17.80
N LYS A 57 -0.89 6.29 16.52
CA LYS A 57 -2.22 6.61 15.96
C LYS A 57 -3.20 5.43 15.98
N PHE A 58 -2.72 4.21 15.74
CA PHE A 58 -3.58 3.06 15.46
C PHE A 58 -3.36 1.85 16.37
N GLY A 59 -2.22 1.76 17.08
CA GLY A 59 -1.96 0.68 18.04
C GLY A 59 -0.63 -0.06 17.84
N GLN A 60 -0.23 -0.84 18.85
CA GLN A 60 1.08 -1.50 18.89
C GLN A 60 1.28 -2.59 17.82
N GLU A 61 0.20 -3.03 17.17
CA GLU A 61 0.22 -3.99 16.08
C GLU A 61 0.89 -3.47 14.81
N PHE A 62 1.11 -2.15 14.67
CA PHE A 62 1.76 -1.54 13.50
C PHE A 62 3.29 -1.54 13.60
N THR A 63 3.88 -2.72 13.76
CA THR A 63 5.33 -2.88 13.87
C THR A 63 6.05 -2.46 12.57
N THR A 64 7.34 -2.12 12.70
CA THR A 64 8.17 -1.77 11.53
C THR A 64 8.21 -2.89 10.47
N GLU A 65 8.13 -4.15 10.90
CA GLU A 65 8.08 -5.31 10.00
C GLU A 65 6.77 -5.37 9.22
N LYS A 66 5.62 -5.27 9.91
CA LYS A 66 4.29 -5.23 9.27
C LYS A 66 4.19 -4.08 8.26
N ILE A 67 4.78 -2.91 8.56
CA ILE A 67 4.85 -1.77 7.64
C ILE A 67 5.68 -2.07 6.38
N LYS A 68 6.88 -2.65 6.55
CA LYS A 68 7.71 -3.03 5.39
C LYS A 68 7.02 -4.06 4.51
N ASN A 69 6.34 -5.03 5.12
CA ASN A 69 5.58 -6.05 4.41
C ASN A 69 4.41 -5.44 3.63
N LYS A 70 3.64 -4.53 4.25
CA LYS A 70 2.56 -3.81 3.58
C LYS A 70 3.07 -2.93 2.44
N LEU A 71 4.22 -2.26 2.60
CA LEU A 71 4.82 -1.48 1.51
C LEU A 71 5.23 -2.38 0.34
N LYS A 72 5.78 -3.56 0.62
CA LYS A 72 6.17 -4.52 -0.41
C LYS A 72 4.97 -4.97 -1.25
N SER A 73 3.85 -5.33 -0.61
CA SER A 73 2.63 -5.72 -1.35
C SER A 73 2.03 -4.53 -2.10
N THR A 74 1.87 -3.38 -1.44
CA THR A 74 1.30 -2.17 -2.07
C THR A 74 2.12 -1.72 -3.28
N LYS A 75 3.45 -1.87 -3.25
CA LYS A 75 4.31 -1.57 -4.41
C LYS A 75 4.10 -2.55 -5.56
N ALA A 76 3.83 -3.82 -5.27
CA ALA A 76 3.50 -4.81 -6.30
C ALA A 76 2.17 -4.44 -6.97
N ASP A 77 1.14 -4.14 -6.18
CA ASP A 77 -0.17 -3.72 -6.69
C ASP A 77 -0.07 -2.45 -7.53
N TYR A 78 0.68 -1.45 -7.05
CA TYR A 78 0.95 -0.22 -7.80
C TYR A 78 1.64 -0.50 -9.14
N ASN A 79 2.62 -1.42 -9.18
CA ASN A 79 3.30 -1.74 -10.43
C ASN A 79 2.35 -2.40 -11.44
N ILE A 80 1.42 -3.24 -10.97
CA ILE A 80 0.38 -3.83 -11.82
C ILE A 80 -0.52 -2.73 -12.37
N CYS A 81 -1.07 -1.85 -11.52
CA CYS A 81 -1.90 -0.73 -11.96
C CYS A 81 -1.14 0.17 -12.95
N LYS A 82 0.15 0.44 -12.69
CA LYS A 82 1.00 1.23 -13.58
C LYS A 82 1.17 0.57 -14.95
N GLN A 83 1.29 -0.76 -15.02
CA GLN A 83 1.38 -1.49 -16.28
C GLN A 83 0.06 -1.45 -17.05
N ILE A 84 -1.07 -1.65 -16.35
CA ILE A 84 -2.41 -1.55 -16.95
C ILE A 84 -2.63 -0.14 -17.52
N LEU A 85 -2.35 0.90 -16.73
CA LEU A 85 -2.48 2.30 -17.16
C LEU A 85 -1.50 2.72 -18.26
N ALA A 86 -0.46 1.93 -18.53
CA ALA A 86 0.43 2.17 -19.68
C ALA A 86 -0.13 1.58 -20.98
N THR A 87 -1.23 0.83 -20.92
CA THR A 87 -1.89 0.22 -22.07
C THR A 87 -2.90 1.20 -22.69
N SER A 88 -2.92 1.31 -24.02
CA SER A 88 -3.85 2.21 -24.71
C SER A 88 -5.30 1.87 -24.39
N GLY A 89 -6.12 2.89 -24.14
CA GLY A 89 -7.53 2.73 -23.79
C GLY A 89 -7.81 2.53 -22.29
N PHE A 90 -6.77 2.43 -21.45
CA PHE A 90 -6.91 2.42 -20.00
C PHE A 90 -6.72 3.81 -19.41
N GLY A 91 -7.63 4.20 -18.53
CA GLY A 91 -7.62 5.43 -17.75
C GLY A 91 -7.65 5.16 -16.24
N TRP A 92 -7.59 6.23 -15.47
CA TRP A 92 -7.75 6.20 -14.02
C TRP A 92 -8.93 7.07 -13.62
N ASP A 93 -9.88 6.51 -12.88
CA ASP A 93 -10.97 7.27 -12.27
C ASP A 93 -10.52 7.80 -10.89
N PRO A 94 -10.28 9.12 -10.74
CA PRO A 94 -9.88 9.70 -9.47
C PRO A 94 -11.00 9.71 -8.42
N THR A 95 -12.26 9.58 -8.82
CA THR A 95 -13.43 9.59 -7.94
C THR A 95 -13.58 8.25 -7.25
N ASN A 96 -13.63 7.17 -8.04
CA ASN A 96 -13.77 5.81 -7.53
C ASN A 96 -12.42 5.17 -7.16
N LYS A 97 -11.30 5.84 -7.47
CA LYS A 97 -9.93 5.38 -7.21
C LYS A 97 -9.66 4.01 -7.82
N CYS A 98 -10.07 3.81 -9.06
CA CYS A 98 -9.89 2.56 -9.79
C CYS A 98 -9.46 2.81 -11.25
N VAL A 99 -9.03 1.74 -11.91
CA VAL A 99 -8.80 1.75 -13.36
C VAL A 99 -10.15 1.91 -14.05
N ASP A 100 -10.21 2.81 -15.02
CA ASP A 100 -11.38 3.08 -15.86
C ASP A 100 -11.06 2.62 -17.28
N VAL A 101 -11.95 1.83 -17.87
CA VAL A 101 -11.71 1.21 -19.18
C VAL A 101 -13.03 0.75 -19.80
N ASP A 102 -13.17 0.94 -21.10
CA ASP A 102 -14.31 0.42 -21.85
C ASP A 102 -14.32 -1.12 -21.88
N ASN A 103 -15.50 -1.71 -21.84
CA ASN A 103 -15.66 -3.17 -21.81
C ASN A 103 -15.00 -3.86 -23.01
N GLU A 104 -15.03 -3.24 -24.19
CA GLU A 104 -14.41 -3.76 -25.41
C GLU A 104 -12.88 -3.81 -25.29
N VAL A 105 -12.28 -2.75 -24.73
CA VAL A 105 -10.82 -2.68 -24.50
C VAL A 105 -10.41 -3.70 -23.43
N TRP A 106 -11.19 -3.82 -22.36
CA TRP A 106 -10.97 -4.81 -21.31
C TRP A 106 -11.02 -6.25 -21.85
N ALA A 107 -12.02 -6.57 -22.67
CA ALA A 107 -12.20 -7.90 -23.25
C ALA A 107 -11.06 -8.33 -24.19
N VAL A 108 -10.37 -7.39 -24.83
CA VAL A 108 -9.17 -7.65 -25.64
C VAL A 108 -7.94 -7.83 -24.75
N TYR A 109 -7.83 -7.06 -23.67
CA TYR A 109 -6.67 -7.08 -22.77
C TYR A 109 -6.52 -8.39 -21.98
N ILE A 110 -7.63 -9.04 -21.62
CA ILE A 110 -7.64 -10.25 -20.78
C ILE A 110 -7.52 -11.57 -21.56
N GLN A 111 -7.34 -11.52 -22.89
CA GLN A 111 -7.10 -12.70 -23.73
C GLN A 111 -5.63 -13.15 -23.69
#